data_AF-A0A1H2XI40-F1
#
_entry.id   AF-A0A1H2XI40-F1
#
_cell.length_a   1.000
_cell.length_b   1.000
_cell.length_c   1.000
_cell.angle_alpha   90.00
_cell.angle_beta   90.00
_cell.angle_gamma   90.00
#
_symmetry.space_group_name_H-M   'P 1'
#
loop_
_entity.id
_entity.type
_entity.pdbx_description
1 polymer ?
#
loop_
_entity_poly.entity_id
_entity_poly.type
_entity_poly.pdbx_seq_one_letter_code
_entity_poly.pdbx_strand_id
1 'polypeptide(L)'
;MLYESASRASAVLALNIEDLDLPNRQARIVAKGGDIMWITWGTDTAHLLPRLIAGRERGPLFLSEYRPGPHRLATTNPNDICPETGRARLGYDRARILLAQYGDGLRLHELRHSSATHLGEANVSANVIMTKTGHKSLRSVQRYVKPGLAVVHEATETLSGPRRRG
;
A
#
# COMPACT_ATOMS: atom_id res chain seq x y z
N MET A 1 1.61 1.49 6.52
CA MET A 1 1.40 1.84 5.09
C MET A 1 1.24 0.62 4.18
N LEU A 2 2.23 -0.28 4.06
CA LEU A 2 2.16 -1.43 3.12
C LEU A 2 0.92 -2.31 3.29
N TYR A 3 0.60 -2.66 4.55
CA TYR A 3 -0.57 -3.46 4.87
C TYR A 3 -1.87 -2.69 4.55
N GLU A 4 -2.02 -1.46 5.07
CA GLU A 4 -3.24 -0.65 4.87
C GLU A 4 -3.51 -0.30 3.41
N SER A 5 -2.48 -0.09 2.59
CA SER A 5 -2.64 0.23 1.16
C SER A 5 -2.92 -0.99 0.29
N ALA A 6 -2.72 -2.21 0.81
CA ALA A 6 -2.79 -3.47 0.07
C ALA A 6 -1.99 -3.47 -1.25
N SER A 7 -1.01 -2.59 -1.39
CA SER A 7 -0.33 -2.32 -2.66
C SER A 7 0.96 -3.13 -2.81
N ARG A 8 1.53 -3.15 -4.02
CA ARG A 8 2.81 -3.81 -4.25
C ARG A 8 3.90 -3.07 -3.48
N ALA A 9 4.72 -3.80 -2.74
CA ALA A 9 5.74 -3.18 -1.91
C ALA A 9 6.74 -2.35 -2.73
N SER A 10 7.12 -2.79 -3.92
CA SER A 10 7.98 -2.01 -4.82
C SER A 10 7.40 -0.64 -5.18
N ALA A 11 6.09 -0.56 -5.42
CA ALA A 11 5.42 0.71 -5.77
C ALA A 11 5.34 1.66 -4.56
N VAL A 12 5.11 1.13 -3.36
CA VAL A 12 5.11 1.94 -2.13
C VAL A 12 6.52 2.41 -1.77
N LEU A 13 7.54 1.56 -1.91
CA LEU A 13 8.94 1.94 -1.66
C LEU A 13 9.46 3.00 -2.65
N ALA A 14 8.85 3.09 -3.83
CA ALA A 14 9.16 4.07 -4.86
C ALA A 14 8.54 5.46 -4.61
N LEU A 15 7.68 5.63 -3.60
CA LEU A 15 7.08 6.93 -3.28
C LEU A 15 8.13 7.97 -2.91
N ASN A 16 7.92 9.18 -3.40
CA ASN A 16 8.55 10.38 -2.88
C ASN A 16 7.57 11.15 -1.99
N ILE A 17 8.08 12.16 -1.28
CA ILE A 17 7.27 13.02 -0.40
C ILE A 17 6.26 13.82 -1.23
N GLU A 18 6.67 14.30 -2.41
CA GLU A 18 5.81 15.04 -3.34
C GLU A 18 4.65 14.22 -3.93
N ASP A 19 4.69 12.90 -3.83
CA ASP A 19 3.59 12.02 -4.27
C ASP A 19 2.46 11.92 -3.22
N LEU A 20 2.70 12.42 -2.00
CA LEU A 20 1.81 12.27 -0.86
C LEU A 20 0.81 13.43 -0.77
N ASP A 21 -0.46 13.08 -0.68
CA ASP A 21 -1.54 13.96 -0.26
C ASP A 21 -1.88 13.61 1.19
N LEU A 22 -1.14 14.22 2.12
CA LEU A 22 -1.25 13.95 3.56
C LEU A 22 -2.65 14.28 4.12
N PRO A 23 -3.30 15.42 3.77
CA PRO A 23 -4.66 15.72 4.24
C PRO A 23 -5.68 14.64 3.85
N ASN A 24 -5.61 14.14 2.62
CA ASN A 24 -6.54 13.11 2.13
C ASN A 24 -6.07 11.67 2.38
N ARG A 25 -4.92 11.49 3.05
CA ARG A 25 -4.31 10.19 3.40
C ARG A 25 -4.16 9.27 2.18
N GLN A 26 -3.70 9.84 1.08
CA GLN A 26 -3.55 9.14 -0.18
C GLN A 26 -2.26 9.51 -0.89
N ALA A 27 -1.78 8.64 -1.76
CA ALA A 27 -0.62 8.92 -2.60
C ALA A 27 -0.76 8.31 -3.98
N ARG A 28 -0.08 8.91 -4.94
CA ARG A 28 0.00 8.42 -6.31
C ARG A 28 1.14 7.42 -6.42
N ILE A 29 0.87 6.24 -6.97
CA ILE A 29 1.91 5.25 -7.31
C ILE A 29 1.82 4.82 -8.78
N VAL A 30 2.94 4.33 -9.28
CA VAL A 30 3.01 3.67 -10.59
C VAL A 30 2.76 2.17 -10.42
N ALA A 31 1.64 1.70 -10.96
CA ALA A 31 1.27 0.30 -10.98
C ALA A 31 2.03 -0.48 -12.07
N LYS A 32 1.88 -1.80 -12.05
CA LYS A 32 2.48 -2.68 -13.07
C LYS A 32 1.93 -2.31 -14.45
N GLY A 33 2.81 -1.93 -15.37
CA GLY A 33 2.47 -1.52 -16.73
C GLY A 33 2.52 0.00 -16.96
N GLY A 34 2.90 0.80 -15.95
CA GLY A 34 3.01 2.26 -16.07
C GLY A 34 1.73 3.00 -15.70
N ASP A 35 0.62 2.28 -15.49
CA ASP A 35 -0.65 2.83 -15.06
C ASP A 35 -0.51 3.55 -13.71
N ILE A 36 -1.15 4.71 -13.57
CA ILE A 36 -1.18 5.44 -12.31
C ILE A 36 -2.32 4.91 -11.44
N MET A 37 -2.03 4.69 -10.16
CA MET A 37 -3.01 4.24 -9.17
C MET A 37 -2.88 5.07 -7.90
N TRP A 38 -4.01 5.40 -7.28
CA TRP A 38 -4.03 5.99 -5.95
C TRP A 38 -4.03 4.90 -4.89
N ILE A 39 -3.21 5.07 -3.87
CA ILE A 39 -3.26 4.29 -2.64
C ILE A 39 -3.77 5.14 -1.50
N THR A 40 -4.41 4.50 -0.53
CA THR A 40 -4.87 5.15 0.69
C THR A 40 -4.30 4.47 1.92
N TRP A 41 -4.21 5.19 3.02
CA TRP A 41 -3.80 4.66 4.31
C TRP A 41 -4.69 5.16 5.46
N GLY A 42 -4.63 4.45 6.57
CA GLY A 42 -5.44 4.70 7.76
C GLY A 42 -4.78 5.68 8.73
N THR A 43 -5.40 5.80 9.90
CA THR A 43 -4.96 6.69 10.98
C THR A 43 -3.58 6.33 11.51
N ASP A 44 -3.23 5.04 11.58
CA ASP A 44 -1.96 4.57 12.14
C ASP A 44 -0.78 5.02 11.27
N THR A 45 -0.88 4.80 9.95
CA THR A 45 0.14 5.33 9.03
C THR A 45 0.18 6.85 9.05
N ALA A 46 -0.97 7.53 9.14
CA ALA A 46 -1.01 8.99 9.18
C ALA A 46 -0.28 9.54 10.43
N HIS A 47 -0.34 8.86 11.57
CA HIS A 47 0.39 9.25 12.78
C HIS A 47 1.90 9.03 12.67
N LEU A 48 2.34 8.00 11.95
CA LEU A 48 3.76 7.65 11.80
C LEU A 48 4.46 8.43 10.68
N LEU A 49 3.72 8.86 9.65
CA LEU A 49 4.29 9.53 8.48
C LEU A 49 5.08 10.81 8.82
N PRO A 50 4.60 11.74 9.68
CA PRO A 50 5.38 12.93 10.03
C PRO A 50 6.74 12.61 10.64
N ARG A 51 6.82 11.55 11.46
CA ARG A 51 8.09 11.08 12.06
C ARG A 51 9.04 10.50 11.01
N LEU A 52 8.49 9.80 10.02
CA LEU A 52 9.27 9.25 8.89
C LEU A 52 9.76 10.36 7.93
N ILE A 53 8.92 11.35 7.66
CA ILE A 53 9.24 12.50 6.81
C ILE A 53 10.30 13.36 7.48
N ALA A 54 10.20 13.57 8.80
CA ALA A 54 11.19 14.28 9.61
C ALA A 54 11.51 15.70 9.08
N GLY A 55 10.47 16.43 8.64
CA GLY A 55 10.59 17.80 8.13
C GLY A 55 11.05 17.92 6.68
N ARG A 56 11.39 16.82 6.00
CA ARG A 56 11.81 16.83 4.60
C ARG A 56 10.66 17.25 3.69
N GLU A 57 10.96 18.03 2.65
CA GLU A 57 9.94 18.54 1.72
C GLU A 57 9.85 17.73 0.42
N ARG A 58 10.94 17.03 0.03
CA ARG A 58 11.01 16.32 -1.26
C ARG A 58 11.94 15.11 -1.25
N GLY A 59 11.76 14.26 -2.27
CA GLY A 59 12.61 13.09 -2.51
C GLY A 59 12.08 11.80 -1.85
N PRO A 60 12.87 10.72 -1.81
CA PRO A 60 12.39 9.40 -1.44
C PRO A 60 11.78 9.35 -0.04
N LEU A 61 10.55 8.84 0.08
CA LEU A 61 9.87 8.73 1.37
C LEU A 61 10.63 7.80 2.33
N PHE A 62 10.99 6.62 1.83
CA PHE A 62 11.74 5.61 2.57
C PHE A 62 13.23 5.70 2.23
N LEU A 63 14.05 5.92 3.24
CA LEU A 63 15.50 6.05 3.09
C LEU A 63 16.24 4.84 3.68
N SER A 64 17.39 4.52 3.11
CA SER A 64 18.38 3.68 3.77
C SER A 64 18.94 4.38 5.00
N GLU A 65 19.29 3.59 6.02
CA GLU A 65 19.91 4.08 7.25
C GLU A 65 21.23 4.82 6.97
N TYR A 66 22.05 4.27 6.08
CA TYR A 66 23.37 4.82 5.73
C TYR A 66 23.36 5.53 4.39
N ARG A 67 24.26 6.50 4.24
CA ARG A 67 24.56 7.13 2.95
C ARG A 67 25.26 6.12 2.04
N PRO A 68 24.97 6.12 0.73
CA PRO A 68 25.71 5.30 -0.21
C PRO A 68 27.18 5.75 -0.25
N GLY A 69 28.11 4.78 -0.33
CA GLY A 69 29.51 5.09 -0.60
C GLY A 69 29.72 5.63 -2.03
N PRO A 70 30.91 6.19 -2.35
CA PRO A 70 31.14 6.92 -3.60
C PRO A 70 30.79 6.14 -4.87
N HIS A 71 31.18 4.86 -4.94
CA HIS A 71 30.88 4.01 -6.10
C HIS A 71 29.37 3.78 -6.29
N ARG A 72 28.63 3.56 -5.20
CA ARG A 72 27.19 3.37 -5.28
C ARG A 72 26.47 4.67 -5.61
N LEU A 73 26.95 5.80 -5.06
CA LEU A 73 26.40 7.10 -5.37
C LEU A 73 26.53 7.43 -6.86
N ALA A 74 27.67 7.12 -7.48
CA ALA A 74 27.91 7.36 -8.91
C ALA A 74 26.97 6.57 -9.85
N THR A 75 26.43 5.44 -9.40
CA THR A 75 25.50 4.60 -10.19
C THR A 75 24.04 4.72 -9.77
N THR A 76 23.75 5.45 -8.68
CA THR A 76 22.38 5.63 -8.19
C THR A 76 21.72 6.78 -8.95
N ASN A 77 20.47 6.59 -9.35
CA ASN A 77 19.69 7.66 -9.96
C ASN A 77 19.63 8.86 -8.98
N PRO A 78 19.94 10.10 -9.40
CA PRO A 78 19.85 11.28 -8.54
C PRO A 78 18.48 11.44 -7.86
N ASN A 79 17.40 11.00 -8.51
CA ASN A 79 16.04 11.04 -7.94
C ASN A 79 15.83 10.05 -6.78
N ASP A 80 16.71 9.06 -6.64
CA ASP A 80 16.72 8.11 -5.53
C ASP A 80 17.64 8.56 -4.39
N ILE A 81 18.21 9.77 -4.46
CA ILE A 81 18.98 10.37 -3.37
C ILE A 81 18.15 11.49 -2.74
N CYS A 82 18.03 11.47 -1.41
CA CYS A 82 17.40 12.55 -0.68
C CYS A 82 18.30 13.79 -0.71
N PRO A 83 17.81 14.95 -1.20
CA PRO A 83 18.63 16.15 -1.35
C PRO A 83 19.08 16.74 -0.01
N GLU A 84 18.29 16.56 1.05
CA GLU A 84 18.59 17.11 2.37
C GLU A 84 19.56 16.23 3.17
N THR A 85 19.43 14.90 3.08
CA THR A 85 20.19 13.98 3.93
C THR A 85 21.34 13.28 3.22
N GLY A 86 21.33 13.26 1.87
CA GLY A 86 22.25 12.49 1.03
C GLY A 86 22.07 10.97 1.13
N ARG A 87 21.01 10.49 1.80
CA ARG A 87 20.69 9.05 1.91
C ARG A 87 19.96 8.58 0.66
N ALA A 88 20.18 7.33 0.29
CA ALA A 88 19.51 6.72 -0.86
C ALA A 88 18.12 6.18 -0.48
N ARG A 89 17.26 5.97 -1.48
CA ARG A 89 15.99 5.26 -1.35
C ARG A 89 16.21 3.88 -0.76
N LEU A 90 15.31 3.48 0.14
CA LEU A 90 15.25 2.11 0.65
C LEU A 90 14.86 1.13 -0.46
N GLY A 91 15.83 0.34 -0.91
CA GLY A 91 15.60 -0.72 -1.91
C GLY A 91 14.78 -1.90 -1.37
N TYR A 92 14.15 -2.63 -2.28
CA TYR A 92 13.30 -3.80 -1.96
C TYR A 92 14.01 -4.85 -1.12
N ASP A 93 15.25 -5.23 -1.47
CA ASP A 93 15.99 -6.26 -0.73
C ASP A 93 16.29 -5.85 0.71
N ARG A 94 16.66 -4.59 0.93
CA ARG A 94 16.90 -4.08 2.28
C ARG A 94 15.59 -4.00 3.05
N ALA A 95 14.50 -3.56 2.43
CA ALA A 95 13.17 -3.54 3.05
C ALA A 95 12.72 -4.96 3.47
N ARG A 96 12.98 -5.97 2.63
CA ARG A 96 12.68 -7.38 2.96
C ARG A 96 13.48 -7.87 4.17
N ILE A 97 14.77 -7.55 4.24
CA ILE A 97 15.63 -7.92 5.39
C ILE A 97 15.12 -7.26 6.68
N LEU A 98 14.83 -5.96 6.62
CA LEU A 98 14.33 -5.21 7.77
C LEU A 98 12.97 -5.74 8.25
N LEU A 99 12.05 -6.04 7.34
CA LEU A 99 10.76 -6.61 7.72
C LEU A 99 10.92 -8.00 8.36
N ALA A 100 11.77 -8.86 7.81
CA ALA A 100 12.01 -10.17 8.40
C ALA A 100 12.61 -10.06 9.81
N GLN A 101 13.50 -9.10 10.04
CA GLN A 101 14.13 -8.86 11.33
C GLN A 101 13.17 -8.30 12.39
N TYR A 102 12.33 -7.33 12.03
CA TYR A 102 11.48 -6.60 12.98
C TYR A 102 10.01 -7.02 12.96
N GLY A 103 9.61 -7.88 12.03
CA GLY A 103 8.26 -8.39 11.85
C GLY A 103 8.20 -9.90 11.93
N ASP A 104 8.99 -10.51 12.81
CA ASP A 104 8.91 -11.95 13.12
C ASP A 104 8.95 -12.88 11.88
N GLY A 105 9.85 -12.59 10.94
CA GLY A 105 10.02 -13.37 9.72
C GLY A 105 9.03 -13.06 8.58
N LEU A 106 8.17 -12.06 8.73
CA LEU A 106 7.24 -11.63 7.69
C LEU A 106 7.94 -11.25 6.38
N ARG A 107 7.28 -11.54 5.27
CA ARG A 107 7.69 -11.20 3.91
C ARG A 107 6.81 -10.09 3.36
N LEU A 108 7.39 -9.22 2.52
CA LEU A 108 6.70 -8.04 1.98
C LEU A 108 5.39 -8.39 1.25
N HIS A 109 5.34 -9.52 0.52
CA HIS A 109 4.12 -9.93 -0.19
C HIS A 109 3.03 -10.45 0.74
N GLU A 110 3.37 -10.91 1.95
CA GLU A 110 2.40 -11.40 2.93
C GLU A 110 1.54 -10.26 3.46
N LEU A 111 2.11 -9.07 3.66
CA LEU A 111 1.34 -7.89 4.08
C LEU A 111 0.19 -7.58 3.11
N ARG A 112 0.45 -7.64 1.81
CA ARG A 112 -0.58 -7.46 0.78
C ARG A 112 -1.59 -8.61 0.79
N HIS A 113 -1.11 -9.84 0.96
CA HIS A 113 -1.96 -11.02 0.98
C HIS A 113 -2.93 -10.98 2.17
N SER A 114 -2.43 -10.76 3.39
CA SER A 114 -3.21 -10.64 4.61
C SER A 114 -4.19 -9.48 4.55
N SER A 115 -3.77 -8.32 4.03
CA SER A 115 -4.67 -7.17 3.84
C SER A 115 -5.87 -7.51 2.95
N ALA A 116 -5.62 -8.16 1.80
CA ALA A 116 -6.70 -8.59 0.91
C ALA A 116 -7.60 -9.66 1.55
N THR A 117 -7.03 -10.60 2.31
CA THR A 117 -7.79 -11.61 3.07
C THR A 117 -8.67 -10.97 4.13
N HIS A 118 -8.14 -10.11 4.98
CA HIS A 118 -8.92 -9.45 6.04
C HIS A 118 -10.02 -8.54 5.49
N LEU A 119 -9.79 -7.88 4.34
CA LEU A 119 -10.87 -7.16 3.64
C LEU A 119 -11.98 -8.10 3.17
N GLY A 120 -11.61 -9.28 2.67
CA GLY A 120 -12.57 -10.31 2.27
C GLY A 120 -13.37 -10.88 3.44
N GLU A 121 -12.71 -11.13 4.57
CA GLU A 121 -13.35 -11.56 5.83
C GLU A 121 -14.28 -10.48 6.40
N ALA A 122 -13.92 -9.21 6.23
CA ALA A 122 -14.78 -8.06 6.54
C ALA A 122 -15.89 -7.82 5.49
N ASN A 123 -16.09 -8.75 4.56
CA ASN A 123 -17.12 -8.70 3.51
C ASN A 123 -17.04 -7.47 2.59
N VAL A 124 -15.83 -6.90 2.42
CA VAL A 124 -15.61 -5.82 1.45
C VAL A 124 -15.77 -6.37 0.04
N SER A 125 -16.43 -5.61 -0.83
CA SER A 125 -16.74 -6.06 -2.18
C SER A 125 -15.49 -6.41 -2.99
N ALA A 126 -15.58 -7.46 -3.82
CA ALA A 126 -14.48 -7.90 -4.68
C ALA A 126 -13.94 -6.77 -5.58
N ASN A 127 -14.81 -5.88 -6.05
CA ASN A 127 -14.44 -4.71 -6.84
C ASN A 127 -13.56 -3.73 -6.04
N VAL A 128 -13.92 -3.44 -4.79
CA VAL A 128 -13.13 -2.56 -3.93
C VAL A 128 -11.78 -3.18 -3.60
N ILE A 129 -11.75 -4.48 -3.27
CA ILE A 129 -10.48 -5.20 -3.04
C ILE A 129 -9.62 -5.19 -4.30
N MET A 130 -10.21 -5.42 -5.48
CA MET A 130 -9.51 -5.38 -6.77
C MET A 130 -8.88 -4.01 -7.04
N THR A 131 -9.64 -2.93 -6.86
CA THR A 131 -9.15 -1.56 -7.03
C THR A 131 -8.04 -1.25 -6.03
N LYS A 132 -8.26 -1.52 -4.74
CA LYS A 132 -7.29 -1.23 -3.67
C LYS A 132 -5.98 -1.99 -3.84
N THR A 133 -6.06 -3.22 -4.32
CA THR A 133 -4.87 -4.03 -4.59
C THR A 133 -4.29 -3.76 -6.00
N GLY A 134 -5.02 -3.16 -6.94
CA GLY A 134 -4.54 -3.02 -8.32
C GLY A 134 -4.35 -4.36 -9.04
N HIS A 135 -5.28 -5.30 -8.82
CA HIS A 135 -5.43 -6.47 -9.69
C HIS A 135 -6.22 -6.08 -10.94
N LYS A 136 -5.86 -6.64 -12.11
CA LYS A 136 -6.54 -6.34 -13.39
C LYS A 136 -7.77 -7.20 -13.65
N SER A 137 -8.07 -8.17 -12.79
CA SER A 137 -9.17 -9.12 -12.96
C SER A 137 -9.75 -9.53 -11.62
N LEU A 138 -11.09 -9.61 -11.56
CA LEU A 138 -11.83 -10.12 -10.41
C LEU A 138 -11.47 -11.58 -10.10
N ARG A 139 -11.12 -12.37 -11.13
CA ARG A 139 -10.65 -13.75 -10.95
C ARG A 139 -9.43 -13.83 -10.02
N SER A 140 -8.54 -12.83 -10.07
CA SER A 140 -7.36 -12.78 -9.20
C SER A 140 -7.69 -12.47 -7.73
N VAL A 141 -8.86 -11.91 -7.47
CA VAL A 141 -9.30 -11.47 -6.14
C VAL A 141 -10.31 -12.43 -5.52
N GLN A 142 -10.96 -13.27 -6.32
CA GLN A 142 -11.96 -14.25 -5.87
C GLN A 142 -11.50 -15.11 -4.69
N ARG A 143 -10.20 -15.44 -4.61
CA ARG A 143 -9.62 -16.20 -3.49
C ARG A 143 -9.85 -15.57 -2.10
N TYR A 144 -10.05 -14.25 -2.05
CA TYR A 144 -10.23 -13.49 -0.81
C TYR A 144 -11.68 -13.39 -0.38
N VAL A 145 -12.63 -13.55 -1.30
CA VAL A 145 -14.05 -13.27 -1.05
C VAL A 145 -14.79 -14.57 -0.86
N LYS A 146 -15.23 -14.83 0.38
CA LYS A 146 -16.05 -15.99 0.75
C LYS A 146 -17.19 -15.53 1.65
N PRO A 147 -18.30 -15.04 1.08
CA PRO A 147 -19.41 -14.55 1.89
C PRO A 147 -20.02 -15.72 2.67
N GLY A 148 -20.14 -15.54 3.98
CA GLY A 148 -20.85 -16.47 4.85
C GLY A 148 -22.36 -16.38 4.64
N LEU A 149 -23.10 -17.39 5.11
CA LEU A 149 -24.55 -17.45 4.98
C LEU A 149 -25.26 -16.23 5.60
N ALA A 150 -24.71 -15.65 6.68
CA ALA A 150 -25.25 -14.44 7.32
C ALA A 150 -25.34 -13.24 6.35
N VAL A 151 -24.32 -13.05 5.49
CA VAL A 151 -24.32 -11.97 4.48
C VAL A 151 -25.35 -12.23 3.38
N VAL A 152 -25.55 -13.51 3.04
CA VAL A 152 -26.59 -13.90 2.08
C VAL A 152 -27.98 -13.66 2.67
N HIS A 153 -28.18 -13.93 3.97
CA HIS A 153 -29.41 -13.58 4.67
C HIS A 153 -29.64 -12.07 4.69
N GLU A 154 -28.64 -11.27 5.07
CA GLU A 154 -28.75 -9.81 5.04
C GLU A 154 -29.12 -9.29 3.64
N ALA A 155 -28.47 -9.80 2.59
CA ALA A 155 -28.82 -9.46 1.21
C ALA A 155 -30.26 -9.86 0.85
N THR A 156 -30.75 -11.01 1.35
CA THR A 156 -32.13 -11.44 1.16
C THR A 156 -33.09 -10.49 1.88
N GLU A 157 -32.79 -10.10 3.12
CA GLU A 157 -33.59 -9.14 3.90
C GLU A 157 -33.65 -7.76 3.24
N THR A 158 -32.61 -7.31 2.53
CA THR A 158 -32.69 -6.05 1.75
C THR A 158 -33.75 -6.08 0.65
N LEU A 159 -34.14 -7.27 0.18
CA LEU A 159 -35.22 -7.47 -0.78
C LEU A 159 -36.58 -7.65 -0.09
N SER A 160 -36.59 -8.01 1.20
CA SER A 160 -37.77 -8.18 2.03
C SER A 160 -38.33 -6.84 2.50
N GLY A 161 -39.05 -6.16 1.60
CA GLY A 161 -39.85 -4.97 1.90
C GLY A 161 -40.72 -4.60 0.72
N PRO A 162 -41.94 -4.05 0.92
CA PRO A 162 -42.79 -3.69 -0.20
C PRO A 162 -42.18 -2.49 -0.94
N ARG A 163 -41.55 -2.74 -2.10
CA ARG A 163 -41.40 -1.71 -3.14
C ARG A 163 -42.78 -1.38 -3.69
N ARG A 164 -43.59 -0.65 -2.92
CA ARG A 164 -44.71 0.13 -3.45
C ARG A 164 -44.15 1.49 -3.88
N ARG A 165 -43.58 1.53 -5.09
CA ARG A 165 -43.56 2.75 -5.90
C ARG A 165 -44.56 2.52 -7.02
N GLY A 166 -45.72 3.14 -6.87
CA GLY A 166 -46.64 3.39 -7.98
C GLY A 166 -46.07 4.45 -8.91
#